data_AF-A0A2T6FMX5-F1
#
_entry.id   AF-A0A2T6FMX5-F1
#
_cell.length_a   1.000
_cell.length_b   1.000
_cell.length_c   1.000
_cell.angle_alpha   90.00
_cell.angle_beta   90.00
_cell.angle_gamma   90.00
#
_symmetry.space_group_name_H-M   'P 1'
#
loop_
_entity.id
_entity.type
_entity.pdbx_description
1 polymer ?
#
loop_
_entity_poly.entity_id
_entity_poly.type
_entity_poly.pdbx_seq_one_letter_code
_entity_poly.pdbx_strand_id
1 'polypeptide(L)'
;MKNQLIRSAQTKMIIHAPKSDVWEKVGFYEHVKKQPGLLLKLSLPIPQQVEGAYGKVGDTCRCRYSDGGYLTKRITRIHSENRIEFEIIEQSIRYQNTIKLLGGYIEVNDINGKYSEVNMVTYYESRICVQSISSLFIAAVIKTMHKFVIRDMQAQLLCQPLSPIEAA
;
A
#
# COMPACT_ATOMS: atom_id res chain seq x y z
N MET A 1 -12.96 -15.43 -24.92
CA MET A 1 -12.66 -14.69 -23.67
C MET A 1 -11.52 -15.42 -22.96
N LYS A 2 -10.34 -14.81 -22.80
CA LYS A 2 -9.23 -15.45 -22.08
C LYS A 2 -9.57 -15.42 -20.58
N ASN A 3 -9.59 -16.57 -19.91
CA ASN A 3 -9.67 -16.67 -18.45
C ASN A 3 -8.50 -15.88 -17.85
N GLN A 4 -8.76 -14.65 -17.42
CA GLN A 4 -7.77 -13.83 -16.72
C GLN A 4 -7.74 -14.29 -15.26
N LEU A 5 -6.64 -14.93 -14.86
CA LEU A 5 -6.47 -15.46 -13.52
C LEU A 5 -6.11 -14.30 -12.57
N ILE A 6 -7.08 -13.89 -11.75
CA ILE A 6 -6.86 -12.92 -10.67
C ILE A 6 -5.94 -13.56 -9.62
N ARG A 7 -4.88 -12.85 -9.25
CA ARG A 7 -3.93 -13.24 -8.21
C ARG A 7 -3.90 -12.18 -7.12
N SER A 8 -3.40 -12.57 -5.96
CA SER A 8 -3.14 -11.65 -4.86
C SER A 8 -1.69 -11.76 -4.39
N ALA A 9 -1.17 -10.66 -3.87
CA ALA A 9 0.06 -10.63 -3.11
C ALA A 9 -0.25 -10.03 -1.73
N GLN A 10 0.15 -10.76 -0.69
CA GLN A 10 -0.11 -10.40 0.71
C GLN A 10 1.20 -10.18 1.46
N THR A 11 1.20 -9.22 2.38
CA THR A 11 2.30 -8.98 3.32
C THR A 11 1.72 -8.69 4.69
N LYS A 12 2.24 -9.40 5.70
CA LYS A 12 1.94 -9.18 7.11
C LYS A 12 3.20 -8.76 7.84
N MET A 13 3.10 -7.77 8.71
CA MET A 13 4.19 -7.32 9.58
C MET A 13 3.62 -6.86 10.92
N ILE A 14 4.39 -7.04 11.99
CA ILE A 14 4.02 -6.59 13.33
C ILE A 14 4.68 -5.23 13.58
N ILE A 15 3.90 -4.29 14.11
CA ILE A 15 4.37 -2.99 14.62
C ILE A 15 4.19 -2.99 16.14
N HIS A 16 5.21 -2.54 16.86
CA HIS A 16 5.15 -2.33 18.30
C HIS A 16 4.51 -0.97 18.61
N ALA A 17 3.19 -0.92 18.47
CA ALA A 17 2.33 0.19 18.88
C ALA A 17 0.88 -0.30 18.99
N PRO A 18 0.04 0.38 19.81
CA PRO A 18 -1.40 0.14 19.86
C PRO A 18 -2.07 0.29 18.50
N LYS A 19 -3.17 -0.43 18.30
CA LYS A 19 -3.91 -0.42 17.02
C LYS A 19 -4.37 0.98 16.61
N SER A 20 -4.85 1.80 17.55
CA SER A 20 -5.27 3.19 17.29
C SER A 20 -4.15 3.99 16.63
N ASP A 21 -2.95 3.93 17.21
CA ASP A 21 -1.81 4.72 16.78
C ASP A 21 -1.33 4.25 15.40
N VAL A 22 -1.30 2.93 15.19
CA VAL A 22 -0.98 2.34 13.88
C VAL A 22 -2.05 2.72 12.83
N TRP A 23 -3.33 2.70 13.22
CA TRP A 23 -4.45 3.06 12.35
C TRP A 23 -4.38 4.52 11.89
N GLU A 24 -4.00 5.46 12.76
CA GLU A 24 -3.77 6.85 12.39
C GLU A 24 -2.66 7.02 11.34
N LYS A 25 -1.71 6.09 11.29
CA LYS A 25 -0.63 6.10 10.28
C LYS A 25 -0.97 5.27 9.05
N VAL A 26 -2.12 4.61 9.00
CA VAL A 26 -2.56 3.91 7.80
C VAL A 26 -2.69 4.95 6.69
N GLY A 27 -1.88 4.74 5.67
CA GLY A 27 -1.85 5.54 4.47
C GLY A 27 -1.45 4.65 3.31
N PHE A 28 -1.84 5.04 2.10
CA PHE A 28 -1.27 4.42 0.92
C PHE A 28 0.20 4.80 0.74
N TYR A 29 0.91 4.05 -0.11
CA TYR A 29 2.33 4.22 -0.47
C TYR A 29 2.73 5.66 -0.78
N GLU A 30 1.76 6.47 -1.16
CA GLU A 30 1.95 7.82 -1.67
C GLU A 30 1.97 8.88 -0.57
N HIS A 31 1.54 8.54 0.64
CA HIS A 31 1.74 9.39 1.83
C HIS A 31 3.10 9.17 2.49
N VAL A 32 3.90 8.23 1.97
CA VAL A 32 5.25 7.94 2.49
C VAL A 32 6.21 9.05 2.06
N LYS A 33 6.73 9.82 3.03
CA LYS A 33 7.69 10.91 2.79
C LYS A 33 9.13 10.42 2.57
N LYS A 34 9.41 9.14 2.82
CA LYS A 34 10.76 8.55 2.68
C LYS A 34 11.07 8.18 1.24
N GLN A 35 12.34 8.27 0.87
CA GLN A 35 12.78 7.78 -0.44
C GLN A 35 12.79 6.24 -0.48
N PRO A 36 12.30 5.62 -1.57
CA PRO A 36 12.37 4.17 -1.74
C PRO A 36 13.81 3.66 -1.79
N GLY A 37 14.05 2.46 -1.25
CA GLY A 37 15.33 1.77 -1.38
C GLY A 37 15.61 1.30 -2.82
N LEU A 38 16.86 0.90 -3.12
CA LEU A 38 17.33 0.60 -4.48
C LEU A 38 16.45 -0.41 -5.25
N LEU A 39 16.02 -1.48 -4.60
CA LEU A 39 15.15 -2.50 -5.22
C LEU A 39 13.80 -1.93 -5.66
N LEU A 40 13.22 -1.03 -4.86
CA LEU A 40 12.00 -0.32 -5.23
C LEU A 40 12.26 0.66 -6.36
N LYS A 41 13.35 1.44 -6.31
CA LYS A 41 13.75 2.35 -7.40
C LYS A 41 13.93 1.61 -8.75
N LEU A 42 14.35 0.35 -8.71
CA LEU A 42 14.56 -0.50 -9.90
C LEU A 42 13.28 -1.20 -10.40
N SER A 43 12.30 -1.43 -9.53
CA SER A 43 11.12 -2.27 -9.83
C SER A 43 9.79 -1.53 -9.87
N LEU A 44 9.69 -0.39 -9.19
CA LEU A 44 8.54 0.50 -9.22
C LEU A 44 9.03 1.93 -9.44
N PRO A 45 8.40 2.66 -10.36
CA PRO A 45 8.77 4.05 -10.57
C PRO A 45 8.47 4.83 -9.28
N ILE A 46 9.31 5.82 -8.98
CA ILE A 46 9.29 6.51 -7.69
C ILE A 46 8.09 7.46 -7.68
N PRO A 47 7.25 7.50 -6.62
CA PRO A 47 6.15 8.43 -6.55
C PRO A 47 6.73 9.85 -6.49
N GLN A 48 6.32 10.71 -7.40
CA GLN A 48 6.79 12.09 -7.52
C GLN A 48 5.75 13.08 -7.01
N GLN A 49 4.47 12.79 -7.24
CA GLN A 49 3.39 13.70 -6.92
C GLN A 49 2.14 12.92 -6.56
N VAL A 50 1.39 13.47 -5.61
CA VAL A 50 0.11 12.93 -5.13
C VAL A 50 -0.92 14.05 -5.25
N GLU A 51 -2.03 13.75 -5.91
CA GLU A 51 -3.15 14.67 -6.13
C GLU A 51 -4.44 13.98 -5.65
N GLY A 52 -5.35 14.74 -5.04
CA GLY A 52 -6.67 14.24 -4.65
C GLY A 52 -6.89 14.18 -3.13
N ALA A 53 -7.87 13.38 -2.72
CA ALA A 53 -8.33 13.27 -1.34
C ALA A 53 -8.06 11.86 -0.77
N TYR A 54 -8.03 11.78 0.55
CA TYR A 54 -7.85 10.54 1.29
C TYR A 54 -8.58 10.63 2.64
N GLY A 55 -9.26 9.55 3.02
CA GLY A 55 -9.86 9.39 4.34
C GLY A 55 -11.34 9.04 4.36
N LYS A 56 -12.06 9.16 3.24
CA LYS A 56 -13.49 8.81 3.13
C LYS A 56 -13.75 7.87 1.96
N VAL A 57 -14.84 7.09 2.07
CA VAL A 57 -15.32 6.27 0.95
C VAL A 57 -15.66 7.18 -0.23
N GLY A 58 -15.20 6.80 -1.42
CA GLY A 58 -15.33 7.58 -2.65
C GLY A 58 -14.14 8.49 -2.93
N ASP A 59 -13.30 8.80 -1.95
CA ASP A 59 -12.11 9.61 -2.18
C ASP A 59 -11.19 8.95 -3.20
N THR A 60 -10.67 9.77 -4.10
CA THR A 60 -9.72 9.36 -5.13
C THR A 60 -8.38 10.01 -4.92
N CYS A 61 -7.33 9.22 -5.05
CA CYS A 61 -5.94 9.66 -4.97
C CYS A 61 -5.21 9.23 -6.23
N ARG A 62 -4.64 10.20 -6.95
CA ARG A 62 -3.83 9.97 -8.14
C ARG A 62 -2.36 10.19 -7.81
N CYS A 63 -1.57 9.23 -8.23
CA CYS A 63 -0.17 9.13 -7.88
C CYS A 63 0.63 9.12 -9.17
N ARG A 64 1.47 10.14 -9.37
CA ARG A 64 2.36 10.24 -10.53
C ARG A 64 3.73 9.66 -10.20
N TYR A 65 4.32 8.99 -11.17
CA TYR A 65 5.59 8.31 -11.00
C TYR A 65 6.67 8.84 -11.94
N SER A 66 7.93 8.57 -11.59
CA SER A 66 9.11 9.05 -12.31
C SER A 66 9.23 8.60 -13.77
N ASP A 67 8.47 7.59 -14.21
CA ASP A 67 8.38 7.17 -15.60
C ASP A 67 7.36 8.00 -16.41
N GLY A 68 6.78 9.04 -15.81
CA GLY A 68 5.69 9.84 -16.38
C GLY A 68 4.31 9.18 -16.24
N GLY A 69 4.27 7.98 -15.67
CA GLY A 69 3.04 7.22 -15.45
C GLY A 69 2.25 7.66 -14.23
N TYR A 70 1.05 7.11 -14.07
CA TYR A 70 0.21 7.32 -12.90
C TYR A 70 -0.65 6.10 -12.51
N LEU A 71 -1.05 6.06 -11.25
CA LEU A 71 -2.08 5.18 -10.71
C LEU A 71 -3.14 6.02 -10.00
N THR A 72 -4.41 5.78 -10.29
CA THR A 72 -5.52 6.41 -9.57
C THR A 72 -6.25 5.35 -8.73
N LYS A 73 -6.25 5.57 -7.42
CA LYS A 73 -6.92 4.73 -6.42
C LYS A 73 -8.23 5.38 -6.00
N ARG A 74 -9.24 4.56 -5.71
CA ARG A 74 -10.49 5.00 -5.06
C ARG A 74 -10.73 4.18 -3.81
N ILE A 75 -11.03 4.83 -2.70
CA ILE A 75 -11.46 4.14 -1.47
C ILE A 75 -12.88 3.61 -1.68
N THR A 76 -13.04 2.29 -1.57
CA THR A 76 -14.34 1.64 -1.78
C THR A 76 -15.05 1.37 -0.47
N ARG A 77 -14.29 1.13 0.61
CA ARG A 77 -14.86 0.83 1.93
C ARG A 77 -13.88 1.19 3.04
N ILE A 78 -14.43 1.65 4.16
CA ILE A 78 -13.70 1.81 5.43
C ILE A 78 -14.50 1.09 6.50
N HIS A 79 -13.91 0.08 7.13
CA HIS A 79 -14.47 -0.59 8.31
C HIS A 79 -13.85 0.06 9.53
N SER A 80 -14.68 0.70 10.35
CA SER A 80 -14.34 1.49 11.54
C SER A 80 -13.03 1.04 12.21
N GLU A 81 -11.97 1.80 11.94
CA GLU A 81 -10.62 1.67 12.52
C GLU A 81 -9.88 0.34 12.30
N ASN A 82 -10.37 -0.52 11.43
CA ASN A 82 -9.77 -1.84 11.22
C ASN A 82 -9.22 -2.02 9.81
N ARG A 83 -9.91 -1.48 8.80
CA ARG A 83 -9.62 -1.83 7.42
C ARG A 83 -10.06 -0.78 6.42
N ILE A 84 -9.19 -0.49 5.47
CA ILE A 84 -9.47 0.34 4.31
C ILE A 84 -9.34 -0.51 3.05
N GLU A 85 -10.38 -0.48 2.22
CA GLU A 85 -10.43 -1.16 0.92
C GLU A 85 -10.38 -0.13 -0.19
N PHE A 86 -9.71 -0.48 -1.28
CA PHE A 86 -9.56 0.39 -2.43
C PHE A 86 -9.54 -0.41 -3.73
N GLU A 87 -9.86 0.28 -4.80
CA GLU A 87 -9.71 -0.21 -6.17
C GLU A 87 -8.79 0.70 -6.97
N ILE A 88 -8.22 0.15 -8.05
CA ILE A 88 -7.48 0.93 -9.05
C ILE A 88 -8.44 1.27 -10.18
N ILE A 89 -8.84 2.54 -10.27
CA ILE A 89 -9.78 3.02 -11.30
C ILE A 89 -9.05 3.43 -12.58
N GLU A 90 -7.78 3.81 -12.48
CA GLU A 90 -6.94 4.13 -13.64
C GLU A 90 -5.51 3.68 -13.42
N GLN A 91 -4.87 3.21 -14.49
CA GLN A 91 -3.48 2.76 -14.47
C GLN A 91 -2.81 3.13 -15.78
N SER A 92 -1.78 3.94 -15.70
CA SER A 92 -0.85 4.20 -16.79
C SER A 92 0.58 4.18 -16.28
N ILE A 93 1.15 3.00 -16.07
CA ILE A 93 2.54 2.82 -15.64
C ILE A 93 3.27 1.97 -16.67
N ARG A 94 4.61 1.94 -16.67
CA ARG A 94 5.43 1.15 -17.61
C ARG A 94 4.96 -0.31 -17.81
N TYR A 95 4.36 -0.90 -16.78
CA TYR A 95 3.90 -2.30 -16.76
C TYR A 95 2.40 -2.48 -17.06
N GLN A 96 1.70 -1.45 -17.55
CA GLN A 96 0.23 -1.51 -17.76
C GLN A 96 -0.23 -2.62 -18.71
N ASN A 97 0.63 -2.99 -19.66
CA ASN A 97 0.34 -4.02 -20.66
C ASN A 97 0.62 -5.43 -20.14
N THR A 98 1.36 -5.56 -19.04
CA THR A 98 1.78 -6.84 -18.47
C THR A 98 1.03 -7.19 -17.19
N ILE A 99 0.63 -6.17 -16.41
CA ILE A 99 -0.07 -6.33 -15.13
C ILE A 99 -1.21 -5.33 -15.09
N LYS A 100 -2.39 -5.77 -14.68
CA LYS A 100 -3.48 -4.86 -14.29
C LYS A 100 -3.67 -4.96 -12.79
N LEU A 101 -3.38 -3.89 -12.06
CA LEU A 101 -3.74 -3.82 -10.65
C LEU A 101 -5.26 -3.62 -10.54
N LEU A 102 -5.89 -4.32 -9.61
CA LEU A 102 -7.34 -4.26 -9.41
C LEU A 102 -7.72 -3.46 -8.19
N GLY A 103 -6.90 -3.52 -7.14
CA GLY A 103 -7.23 -2.95 -5.84
C GLY A 103 -6.61 -3.74 -4.71
N GLY A 104 -7.12 -3.56 -3.52
CA GLY A 104 -6.57 -4.19 -2.34
C GLY A 104 -7.21 -3.71 -1.06
N TYR A 105 -6.58 -4.10 0.05
CA TYR A 105 -6.92 -3.56 1.35
C TYR A 105 -5.70 -3.46 2.25
N ILE A 106 -5.79 -2.56 3.23
CA ILE A 106 -4.90 -2.47 4.38
C ILE A 106 -5.75 -2.73 5.61
N GLU A 107 -5.30 -3.63 6.46
CA GLU A 107 -5.99 -4.05 7.67
C GLU A 107 -5.02 -3.99 8.85
N VAL A 108 -5.50 -3.52 10.00
CA VAL A 108 -4.72 -3.40 11.24
C VAL A 108 -5.47 -4.13 12.35
N ASN A 109 -4.90 -5.23 12.82
CA ASN A 109 -5.47 -6.04 13.89
C ASN A 109 -4.68 -5.82 15.18
N ASP A 110 -5.39 -5.70 16.31
CA ASP A 110 -4.76 -5.69 17.63
C ASP A 110 -4.31 -7.10 18.01
N ILE A 111 -3.13 -7.23 18.62
CA ILE A 111 -2.63 -8.52 19.13
C ILE A 111 -2.80 -8.60 20.66
N ASN A 112 -2.59 -7.50 21.37
CA ASN A 112 -2.63 -7.46 22.85
C ASN A 112 -2.60 -6.01 23.43
N GLY A 113 -3.04 -5.00 22.69
CA GLY A 113 -2.97 -3.59 23.07
C GLY A 113 -1.59 -2.92 22.99
N LYS A 114 -0.50 -3.67 22.77
CA LYS A 114 0.86 -3.13 22.59
C LYS A 114 1.44 -3.37 21.20
N TYR A 115 0.95 -4.41 20.53
CA TYR A 115 1.39 -4.80 19.20
C TYR A 115 0.20 -4.86 18.25
N SER A 116 0.44 -4.45 17.01
CA SER A 116 -0.54 -4.51 15.94
C SER A 116 0.01 -5.31 14.77
N GLU A 117 -0.81 -6.17 14.17
CA GLU A 117 -0.52 -6.80 12.88
C GLU A 117 -1.06 -5.90 11.75
N VAL A 118 -0.19 -5.43 10.88
CA VAL A 118 -0.58 -4.78 9.63
C VAL A 118 -0.56 -5.80 8.51
N ASN A 119 -1.70 -5.96 7.84
CA ASN A 119 -1.91 -6.84 6.70
C ASN A 119 -2.25 -6.02 5.45
N MET A 120 -1.41 -6.11 4.42
CA MET A 120 -1.64 -5.47 3.12
C MET A 120 -1.83 -6.53 2.05
N VAL A 121 -2.92 -6.39 1.29
CA VAL A 121 -3.24 -7.24 0.14
C VAL A 121 -3.44 -6.39 -1.09
N THR A 122 -2.85 -6.80 -2.20
CA THR A 122 -3.10 -6.23 -3.53
C THR A 122 -3.52 -7.34 -4.48
N TYR A 123 -4.62 -7.11 -5.18
CA TYR A 123 -5.15 -7.95 -6.24
C TYR A 123 -4.68 -7.47 -7.61
N TYR A 124 -4.31 -8.41 -8.48
CA TYR A 124 -3.82 -8.10 -9.81
C TYR A 124 -4.15 -9.19 -10.82
N GLU A 125 -4.27 -8.82 -12.09
CA GLU A 125 -4.31 -9.73 -13.23
C GLU A 125 -2.92 -9.79 -13.86
N SER A 126 -2.41 -10.99 -14.11
CA SER A 126 -1.22 -11.20 -14.94
C SER A 126 -1.64 -11.33 -16.40
N ARG A 127 -1.12 -10.46 -17.27
CA ARG A 127 -1.35 -10.49 -18.72
C ARG A 127 -0.17 -11.10 -19.49
N ILE A 128 0.82 -11.62 -18.78
CA ILE A 128 2.05 -12.18 -19.37
C ILE A 128 1.79 -13.64 -19.80
N CYS A 129 2.31 -14.00 -20.98
CA CYS A 129 2.17 -15.34 -21.58
C CYS A 129 2.81 -16.45 -20.72
N VAL A 130 3.97 -16.18 -20.09
CA VAL A 130 4.68 -17.13 -19.22
C VAL A 130 4.28 -16.91 -17.76
N GLN A 131 3.16 -17.50 -17.35
CA GLN A 131 2.44 -17.08 -16.15
C GLN A 131 3.17 -17.32 -14.81
N SER A 132 3.91 -18.43 -14.64
CA SER A 132 4.44 -18.83 -13.33
C SER A 132 5.63 -17.98 -12.86
N ILE A 133 6.68 -17.85 -13.68
CA ILE A 133 7.90 -17.09 -13.31
C ILE A 133 7.55 -15.60 -13.14
N SER A 134 6.73 -15.06 -14.04
CA SER A 134 6.31 -13.66 -13.96
C SER A 134 5.46 -13.37 -12.73
N SER A 135 4.58 -14.29 -12.33
CA SER A 135 3.74 -14.07 -11.14
C SER A 135 4.54 -13.98 -9.84
N LEU A 136 5.63 -14.75 -9.71
CA LEU A 136 6.51 -14.70 -8.55
C LEU A 136 7.24 -13.37 -8.48
N PHE A 137 7.75 -12.89 -9.62
CA PHE A 137 8.39 -11.58 -9.71
C PHE A 137 7.41 -10.45 -9.35
N ILE A 138 6.20 -10.46 -9.93
CA ILE A 138 5.16 -9.47 -9.64
C ILE A 138 4.81 -9.47 -8.15
N ALA A 139 4.58 -10.65 -7.57
CA ALA A 139 4.29 -10.77 -6.16
C ALA A 139 5.46 -10.26 -5.29
N ALA A 140 6.72 -10.52 -5.67
CA ALA A 140 7.88 -10.02 -4.95
C ALA A 140 7.97 -8.49 -4.97
N VAL A 141 7.69 -7.85 -6.12
CA VAL A 141 7.67 -6.39 -6.26
C VAL A 141 6.56 -5.78 -5.40
N ILE A 142 5.34 -6.31 -5.48
CA ILE A 142 4.20 -5.86 -4.66
C ILE A 142 4.52 -6.01 -3.17
N LYS A 143 5.05 -7.16 -2.75
CA LYS A 143 5.43 -7.38 -1.34
C LYS A 143 6.53 -6.41 -0.88
N THR A 144 7.46 -6.06 -1.77
CA THR A 144 8.51 -5.07 -1.46
C THR A 144 7.90 -3.69 -1.25
N MET A 145 6.92 -3.30 -2.06
CA MET A 145 6.12 -2.09 -1.87
C MET A 145 5.38 -2.11 -0.53
N HIS A 146 4.64 -3.19 -0.23
CA HIS A 146 3.92 -3.32 1.04
C HIS A 146 4.88 -3.14 2.24
N LYS A 147 6.01 -3.85 2.24
CA LYS A 147 7.02 -3.73 3.30
C LYS A 147 7.54 -2.31 3.46
N PHE A 148 7.68 -1.57 2.36
CA PHE A 148 8.14 -0.19 2.42
C PHE A 148 7.10 0.73 3.06
N VAL A 149 5.82 0.59 2.70
CA VAL A 149 4.72 1.34 3.36
C VAL A 149 4.68 1.03 4.85
N ILE A 150 4.65 -0.26 5.22
CA ILE A 150 4.52 -0.65 6.63
C ILE A 150 5.72 -0.16 7.46
N ARG A 151 6.93 -0.16 6.89
CA ARG A 151 8.12 0.39 7.56
C ARG A 151 8.06 1.90 7.72
N ASP A 152 7.43 2.61 6.79
CA ASP A 152 7.22 4.04 6.95
C ASP A 152 6.21 4.33 8.06
N MET A 153 5.09 3.59 8.11
CA MET A 153 4.12 3.65 9.22
C MET A 153 4.83 3.47 10.57
N GLN A 154 5.66 2.43 10.69
CA GLN A 154 6.43 2.16 11.90
C GLN A 154 7.37 3.31 12.25
N ALA A 155 8.03 3.92 11.26
CA ALA A 155 8.95 5.01 11.53
C ALA A 155 8.26 6.32 11.91
N GLN A 156 7.08 6.60 11.38
CA GLN A 156 6.28 7.77 11.78
C GLN A 156 5.91 7.70 13.27
N LEU A 157 5.67 6.49 13.79
CA LEU A 157 5.40 6.27 15.22
C LEU A 157 6.63 6.52 16.09
N LEU A 158 7.83 6.16 15.62
CA LEU A 158 9.09 6.38 16.34
C LEU A 158 9.53 7.85 16.37
N CYS A 159 9.08 8.66 15.39
CA CYS A 159 9.43 10.08 15.29
C CYS A 159 8.39 11.01 15.92
N GLN A 160 7.33 10.50 16.55
CA GLN A 160 6.46 11.33 17.37
C GLN A 160 7.19 11.68 18.68
N PRO A 161 7.37 12.98 19.01
CA PRO A 161 7.79 13.34 20.35
C PRO A 161 6.72 12.86 21.33
N LEU A 162 7.16 12.26 22.45
CA LEU A 162 6.30 11.94 23.59
C LEU A 162 5.44 13.19 23.88
N SER A 163 4.11 13.06 23.81
CA SER A 163 3.25 14.15 24.28
C SER A 163 3.58 14.41 25.76
N PRO A 164 3.79 15.67 26.19
CA PRO A 164 4.04 15.97 27.59
C PRO A 164 2.72 15.83 28.36
N ILE A 165 2.36 14.62 28.74
CA ILE A 165 1.29 14.31 29.69
C ILE A 165 1.84 13.26 30.65
N GLU A 166 2.79 13.69 31.48
CA GLU A 166 3.19 13.05 32.76
C GLU A 166 4.16 13.99 33.52
N ALA A 167 3.86 15.29 33.52
CA ALA A 167 4.53 16.29 34.34
C ALA A 167 3.52 17.34 34.82
N ALA A 168 2.53 16.89 35.60
CA ALA A 168 1.74 17.71 36.52
C ALA A 168 1.05 16.81 37.54
#